data_AF-A0A1F4ZR05-F1
#
_entry.id   AF-A0A1F4ZR05-F1
#
_cell.length_a   1.000
_cell.length_b   1.000
_cell.length_c   1.000
_cell.angle_alpha   90.00
_cell.angle_beta   90.00
_cell.angle_gamma   90.00
#
_symmetry.space_group_name_H-M   'P 1'
#
loop_
_entity.id
_entity.type
_entity.pdbx_description
1 polymer ?
#
loop_
_entity_poly.entity_id
_entity_poly.type
_entity_poly.pdbx_seq_one_letter_code
_entity_poly.pdbx_strand_id
1 'polypeptide(L)'
;MNKKTILFGLTSLVLGGLVFTPKAVEAYRGDPAVQGPNYTQERHQAMEKAFETKDYNSWKNLMQGRGRVTRVVNSDNFAKFAQAHELAEQGKIAEANQIRQELGLGLQNGSGMGMGMGRNQSR
;
A
#
# COMPACT_ATOMS: atom_id res chain seq x y z
N MET A 1 25.66 -71.06 -33.74
CA MET A 1 25.37 -71.39 -32.33
C MET A 1 24.24 -70.49 -31.84
N ASN A 2 23.15 -71.08 -31.39
CA ASN A 2 22.00 -70.42 -30.75
C ASN A 2 22.12 -70.55 -29.23
N LYS A 3 21.61 -69.56 -28.47
CA LYS A 3 20.51 -69.72 -27.49
C LYS A 3 20.30 -68.44 -26.66
N LYS A 4 19.03 -68.03 -26.59
CA LYS A 4 18.41 -67.11 -25.62
C LYS A 4 18.50 -67.78 -24.22
N THR A 5 18.42 -67.14 -23.05
CA THR A 5 17.33 -66.32 -22.50
C THR A 5 17.70 -65.96 -21.03
N ILE A 6 17.38 -64.73 -20.59
CA ILE A 6 16.64 -64.36 -19.34
C ILE A 6 17.29 -64.60 -17.94
N LEU A 7 17.37 -63.58 -17.05
CA LEU A 7 16.42 -63.34 -15.91
C LEU A 7 16.91 -62.29 -14.86
N PHE A 8 15.96 -61.40 -14.49
CA PHE A 8 15.76 -60.54 -13.30
C PHE A 8 16.89 -60.15 -12.32
N GLY A 9 17.08 -58.84 -12.19
CA GLY A 9 17.55 -58.18 -10.98
C GLY A 9 16.64 -56.99 -10.62
N LEU A 10 15.69 -57.22 -9.71
CA LEU A 10 14.91 -56.18 -9.03
C LEU A 10 15.86 -55.18 -8.35
N THR A 11 15.85 -53.92 -8.78
CA THR A 11 16.36 -52.81 -7.96
C THR A 11 15.39 -51.64 -8.04
N SER A 12 14.49 -51.62 -7.05
CA SER A 12 13.71 -50.46 -6.65
C SER A 12 14.64 -49.35 -6.20
N LEU A 13 14.71 -48.26 -6.96
CA LEU A 13 15.25 -46.99 -6.46
C LEU A 13 14.15 -45.93 -6.59
N VAL A 14 13.23 -45.95 -5.63
CA VAL A 14 12.34 -44.83 -5.33
C VAL A 14 13.22 -43.75 -4.69
N LEU A 15 13.90 -42.95 -5.51
CA LEU A 15 14.44 -41.67 -5.05
C LEU A 15 13.29 -40.68 -5.06
N GLY A 16 12.74 -40.45 -3.87
CA GLY A 16 11.69 -39.48 -3.61
C GLY A 16 12.05 -38.11 -4.17
N GLY A 17 11.42 -37.75 -5.27
CA GLY A 17 11.35 -36.36 -5.71
C GLY A 17 10.52 -35.60 -4.68
N LEU A 18 11.18 -34.94 -3.73
CA LEU A 18 10.58 -33.87 -2.96
C LEU A 18 10.10 -32.80 -3.95
N VAL A 19 8.81 -32.86 -4.29
CA VAL A 19 8.14 -31.81 -5.03
C VAL A 19 8.17 -30.58 -4.13
N PHE A 20 9.16 -29.71 -4.34
CA PHE A 20 9.15 -28.35 -3.81
C PHE A 20 8.01 -27.61 -4.51
N THR A 21 6.79 -27.77 -3.99
CA THR A 21 5.70 -26.85 -4.32
C THR A 21 6.09 -25.50 -3.73
N PRO A 22 6.20 -24.42 -4.54
CA PRO A 22 6.35 -23.09 -3.97
C PRO A 22 5.12 -22.86 -3.11
N LYS A 23 5.29 -22.77 -1.79
CA LYS A 23 4.22 -22.33 -0.91
C LYS A 23 3.81 -20.96 -1.40
N ALA A 24 2.57 -20.83 -1.85
CA ALA A 24 1.99 -19.54 -2.17
C ALA A 24 2.15 -18.68 -0.91
N VAL A 25 3.02 -17.68 -0.98
CA VAL A 25 3.13 -16.68 0.06
C VAL A 25 1.85 -15.87 -0.07
N GLU A 26 0.85 -16.19 0.74
CA GLU A 26 -0.28 -15.29 0.94
C GLU A 26 0.29 -14.03 1.60
N ALA A 27 0.62 -13.03 0.78
CA ALA A 27 0.91 -11.71 1.28
C ALA A 27 -0.34 -11.26 2.05
N TYR A 28 -0.17 -11.06 3.35
CA TYR A 28 -1.21 -10.56 4.24
C TYR A 28 -1.90 -9.36 3.57
N ARG A 29 -3.14 -9.58 3.12
CA ARG A 29 -4.00 -8.50 2.63
C ARG A 29 -4.55 -7.83 3.89
N GLY A 30 -4.01 -6.66 4.22
CA GLY A 30 -4.48 -5.88 5.36
C GLY A 30 -5.99 -5.70 5.31
N ASP A 31 -6.62 -5.74 6.48
CA ASP A 31 -8.06 -5.53 6.60
C ASP A 31 -8.40 -4.05 6.32
N PRO A 32 -9.17 -3.75 5.26
CA PRO A 32 -9.56 -2.38 4.92
C PRO A 32 -10.47 -1.73 5.97
N ALA A 33 -11.05 -2.50 6.89
CA ALA A 33 -11.83 -1.97 8.00
C ALA A 33 -10.96 -1.44 9.15
N VAL A 34 -9.65 -1.76 9.18
CA VAL A 34 -8.75 -1.31 10.24
C VAL A 34 -8.39 0.17 10.03
N GLN A 35 -8.95 0.99 10.91
CA GLN A 35 -8.68 2.43 10.95
C GLN A 35 -7.34 2.71 11.65
N GLY A 36 -6.62 3.73 11.19
CA GLY A 36 -5.35 4.12 11.79
C GLY A 36 -5.51 4.69 13.20
N PRO A 37 -4.45 4.72 14.02
CA PRO A 37 -4.49 5.18 15.42
C PRO A 37 -4.88 6.66 15.62
N ASN A 38 -4.99 7.42 14.52
CA ASN A 38 -5.39 8.83 14.51
C ASN A 38 -6.79 9.04 13.91
N TYR A 39 -7.55 7.98 13.67
CA TYR A 39 -8.91 8.07 13.18
C TYR A 39 -9.88 8.19 14.36
N THR A 40 -10.73 9.22 14.30
CA THR A 40 -12.00 9.27 14.99
C THR A 40 -13.05 9.75 13.98
N GLN A 41 -14.32 9.38 14.17
CA GLN A 41 -15.38 9.78 13.24
C GLN A 41 -15.52 11.31 13.18
N GLU A 42 -15.40 11.99 14.32
CA GLU A 42 -15.50 13.44 14.44
C GLU A 42 -14.35 14.12 13.68
N ARG A 43 -13.13 13.60 13.80
CA ARG A 43 -11.97 14.13 13.07
C ARG A 43 -12.13 13.94 11.57
N HIS A 44 -12.62 12.77 11.15
CA HIS A 44 -12.86 12.50 9.73
C HIS A 44 -13.89 13.46 9.14
N GLN A 45 -15.05 13.62 9.79
CA GLN A 45 -16.09 14.56 9.35
C GLN A 45 -15.59 16.01 9.32
N ALA A 46 -14.82 16.43 10.32
CA ALA A 46 -14.22 17.76 10.33
C ALA A 46 -13.20 17.96 9.19
N MET A 47 -12.48 16.90 8.81
CA MET A 47 -11.56 16.90 7.67
C MET A 47 -12.31 17.04 6.35
N GLU A 48 -13.37 16.24 6.14
CA GLU A 48 -14.20 16.31 4.93
C GLU A 48 -14.78 17.70 4.73
N LYS A 49 -15.37 18.28 5.80
CA LYS A 49 -15.89 19.64 5.75
C LYS A 49 -14.83 20.69 5.41
N ALA A 50 -13.59 20.50 5.87
CA ALA A 50 -12.50 21.40 5.53
C ALA A 50 -12.13 21.30 4.04
N PHE A 51 -12.21 20.12 3.44
CA PHE A 51 -12.00 19.94 1.99
C PHE A 51 -13.17 20.52 1.17
N GLU A 52 -14.41 20.23 1.55
CA GLU A 52 -15.62 20.74 0.88
C GLU A 52 -15.66 22.27 0.85
N THR A 53 -15.36 22.89 1.99
CA THR A 53 -15.38 24.36 2.14
C THR A 53 -14.07 25.03 1.73
N LYS A 54 -13.05 24.25 1.35
CA LYS A 54 -11.69 24.71 1.04
C LYS A 54 -11.08 25.55 2.18
N ASP A 55 -11.40 25.22 3.43
CA ASP A 55 -10.89 25.89 4.63
C ASP A 55 -9.52 25.34 5.05
N TYR A 56 -8.47 26.01 4.58
CA TYR A 56 -7.09 25.70 4.93
C TYR A 56 -6.80 25.78 6.44
N ASN A 57 -7.40 26.74 7.15
CA ASN A 57 -7.10 26.94 8.57
C ASN A 57 -7.68 25.81 9.42
N SER A 58 -8.93 25.42 9.12
CA SER A 58 -9.55 24.25 9.74
C SER A 58 -8.74 22.98 9.47
N TRP A 59 -8.36 22.75 8.20
CA TRP A 59 -7.52 21.62 7.83
C TRP A 59 -6.17 21.61 8.58
N LYS A 60 -5.47 22.75 8.62
CA LYS A 60 -4.16 22.89 9.28
C LYS A 60 -4.25 22.57 10.77
N ASN A 61 -5.30 23.05 11.44
CA ASN A 61 -5.55 22.78 12.86
C ASN A 61 -5.79 21.28 13.12
N LEU A 62 -6.55 20.60 12.24
CA LEU A 62 -6.80 19.16 12.34
C LEU A 62 -5.56 18.31 12.02
N MET A 63 -4.63 18.85 11.22
CA MET A 63 -3.38 18.19 10.86
C MET A 63 -2.30 18.36 11.93
N GLN A 64 -2.35 19.40 12.76
CA GLN A 64 -1.40 19.64 13.87
C GLN A 64 0.08 19.52 13.45
N GLY A 65 0.42 19.96 12.23
CA GLY A 65 1.78 19.87 11.69
C GLY A 65 2.25 18.45 11.32
N ARG A 66 1.39 17.42 11.43
CA ARG A 66 1.75 16.03 11.17
C ARG A 66 1.89 15.73 9.68
N GLY A 67 2.96 15.01 9.34
CA GLY A 67 3.21 14.53 7.98
C GLY A 67 3.81 15.57 7.04
N ARG A 68 4.34 15.11 5.90
CA ARG A 68 4.99 16.00 4.92
C ARG A 68 4.01 16.99 4.28
N VAL A 69 2.73 16.64 4.21
CA VAL A 69 1.70 17.44 3.57
C VAL A 69 1.54 18.83 4.19
N THR A 70 1.74 18.98 5.51
CA THR A 70 1.65 20.29 6.21
C THR A 70 2.80 21.24 5.89
N ARG A 71 3.90 20.73 5.31
CA ARG A 71 5.06 21.53 4.87
C ARG A 71 4.95 22.01 3.43
N VAL A 72 4.07 21.36 2.66
CA VAL A 72 3.93 21.55 1.21
C VAL A 72 2.63 22.28 0.89
N VAL A 73 1.57 21.99 1.64
CA VAL A 73 0.26 22.59 1.47
C VAL A 73 0.16 23.87 2.31
N ASN A 74 -0.21 24.97 1.66
CA ASN A 74 -0.42 26.29 2.23
C ASN A 74 -1.79 26.86 1.77
N SER A 75 -2.14 28.06 2.22
CA SER A 75 -3.39 28.73 1.83
C SER A 75 -3.57 28.82 0.32
N ASP A 76 -2.48 29.05 -0.40
CA ASP A 76 -2.51 29.41 -1.81
C ASP A 76 -2.75 28.20 -2.70
N ASN A 77 -2.31 27.02 -2.25
CA ASN A 77 -2.44 25.76 -2.98
C ASN A 77 -3.47 24.78 -2.39
N PHE A 78 -4.09 25.11 -1.25
CA PHE A 78 -5.05 24.25 -0.57
C PHE A 78 -6.24 23.89 -1.47
N ALA A 79 -6.74 24.82 -2.27
CA ALA A 79 -7.85 24.56 -3.19
C ALA A 79 -7.51 23.46 -4.22
N LYS A 80 -6.27 23.40 -4.72
CA LYS A 80 -5.80 22.32 -5.60
C LYS A 80 -5.68 21.01 -4.83
N PHE A 81 -5.20 21.07 -3.59
CA PHE A 81 -5.11 19.89 -2.75
C PHE A 81 -6.50 19.30 -2.43
N ALA A 82 -7.50 20.13 -2.16
CA ALA A 82 -8.89 19.73 -1.98
C ALA A 82 -9.47 19.09 -3.24
N GLN A 83 -9.18 19.66 -4.43
CA GLN A 83 -9.57 19.04 -5.70
C GLN A 83 -8.97 17.64 -5.88
N ALA A 84 -7.70 17.45 -5.48
CA ALA A 84 -7.09 16.12 -5.52
C ALA A 84 -7.75 15.12 -4.56
N HIS A 85 -8.28 15.59 -3.42
CA HIS A 85 -9.09 14.78 -2.51
C HIS A 85 -10.41 14.37 -3.16
N GLU A 86 -11.16 15.33 -3.68
CA GLU A 86 -12.44 15.10 -4.37
C GLU A 86 -12.31 14.11 -5.54
N LEU A 87 -11.28 14.27 -6.38
CA LEU A 87 -11.00 13.33 -7.47
C LEU A 87 -10.70 11.92 -6.95
N ALA A 88 -10.00 11.80 -5.83
CA ALA A 88 -9.71 10.50 -5.23
C ALA A 88 -10.99 9.81 -4.71
N GLU A 89 -11.91 10.56 -4.11
CA GLU A 89 -13.22 10.06 -3.67
C GLU A 89 -14.08 9.58 -4.85
N GLN A 90 -13.99 10.26 -5.99
CA GLN A 90 -14.62 9.84 -7.24
C GLN A 90 -13.95 8.61 -7.89
N GLY A 91 -12.89 8.06 -7.29
CA GLY A 91 -12.11 6.95 -7.83
C GLY A 91 -11.13 7.35 -8.95
N LYS A 92 -10.99 8.65 -9.25
CA LYS A 92 -10.09 9.20 -10.27
C LYS A 92 -8.67 9.35 -9.70
N ILE A 93 -8.11 8.22 -9.28
CA ILE A 93 -6.82 8.17 -8.56
C ILE A 93 -5.66 8.73 -9.41
N ALA A 94 -5.66 8.51 -10.72
CA ALA A 94 -4.60 9.02 -11.61
C ALA A 94 -4.57 10.56 -11.64
N GLU A 95 -5.73 11.20 -11.80
CA GLU A 95 -5.87 12.66 -11.84
C GLU A 95 -5.53 13.28 -10.48
N ALA A 96 -6.05 12.69 -9.40
CA ALA A 96 -5.69 13.07 -8.03
C ALA A 96 -4.17 13.00 -7.79
N ASN A 97 -3.53 11.94 -8.28
CA ASN A 97 -2.08 11.76 -8.13
C ASN A 97 -1.28 12.76 -8.95
N GLN A 98 -1.74 13.16 -10.14
CA GLN A 98 -1.09 14.20 -10.93
C GLN A 98 -1.06 15.52 -10.15
N ILE A 99 -2.20 15.96 -9.60
CA ILE A 99 -2.24 17.18 -8.79
C ILE A 99 -1.34 17.06 -7.55
N ARG A 100 -1.34 15.90 -6.89
CA ARG A 100 -0.43 15.66 -5.76
C ARG A 100 1.03 15.74 -6.19
N GLN A 101 1.41 15.22 -7.35
CA GLN A 101 2.77 15.33 -7.89
C GLN A 101 3.15 16.77 -8.20
N GLU A 102 2.25 17.54 -8.82
CA GLU A 102 2.45 18.97 -9.11
C GLU A 102 2.65 19.80 -7.83
N LEU A 103 1.90 19.47 -6.78
CA LEU A 103 2.08 20.06 -5.46
C LEU A 103 3.37 19.59 -4.78
N GLY A 104 4.09 18.62 -5.35
CA GLY A 104 5.27 18.02 -4.74
C GLY A 104 4.95 16.97 -3.68
N LEU A 105 3.69 16.56 -3.51
CA LEU A 105 3.23 15.48 -2.63
C LEU A 105 3.35 14.08 -3.25
N GLY A 106 3.81 13.97 -4.49
CA GLY A 106 3.97 12.71 -5.20
C GLY A 106 4.84 11.69 -4.44
N LEU A 107 4.52 10.41 -4.61
CA LEU A 107 5.37 9.31 -4.16
C LEU A 107 6.61 9.29 -5.05
N GLN A 108 7.78 9.60 -4.50
CA GLN A 108 9.04 9.39 -5.24
C GLN A 108 9.19 7.89 -5.51
N ASN A 109 9.06 7.46 -6.76
CA ASN A 109 9.44 6.13 -7.23
C ASN A 109 9.06 4.96 -6.30
N GLY A 110 7.79 4.83 -5.92
CA GLY A 110 7.34 3.70 -5.10
C GLY A 110 7.69 3.77 -3.62
N SER A 111 8.30 4.85 -3.12
CA SER A 111 8.63 5.02 -1.70
C SER A 111 7.43 5.19 -0.77
N GLY A 112 6.21 5.28 -1.33
CA GLY A 112 4.95 5.25 -0.57
C GLY A 112 4.40 3.85 -0.34
N MET A 113 4.92 2.84 -1.04
CA MET A 113 4.57 1.45 -0.81
C MET A 113 5.45 0.90 0.31
N GLY A 114 4.96 0.99 1.55
CA GLY A 114 5.41 0.06 2.59
C GLY A 114 6.48 0.54 3.57
N MET A 115 6.47 1.78 4.05
CA MET A 115 7.10 2.11 5.36
C MET A 115 6.26 1.56 6.55
N GLY A 116 5.88 0.29 6.45
CA GLY A 116 5.16 -0.48 7.46
C GLY A 116 5.48 -1.98 7.41
N MET A 117 6.46 -2.40 6.61
CA MET A 117 6.95 -3.78 6.64
C MET A 117 8.01 -3.93 7.73
N GLY A 118 7.66 -4.72 8.74
CA GLY A 118 8.37 -4.90 10.00
C GLY A 118 9.88 -5.05 9.86
N ARG A 119 10.61 -4.10 10.45
CA ARG A 119 11.92 -4.37 11.04
C ARG A 119 11.76 -4.57 12.53
N ASN A 120 11.20 -5.72 12.90
CA ASN A 120 11.64 -6.38 14.13
C ASN A 120 12.79 -7.32 13.74
N GLN A 121 13.93 -6.72 13.41
CA GLN A 121 15.20 -7.43 13.32
C GLN A 121 15.94 -7.19 14.63
N SER A 122 16.31 -8.31 15.27
CA SER A 122 17.28 -8.46 16.38
C SER A 122 16.81 -7.98 17.76
N ARG A 123 16.91 -8.76 18.84
CA ARG A 123 17.83 -9.85 19.18
C ARG A 123 17.14 -10.97 19.95
#